data_AF-A0A661SRZ9-F1
#
_entry.id   AF-A0A661SRZ9-F1
#
_cell.length_a   1.000
_cell.length_b   1.000
_cell.length_c   1.000
_cell.angle_alpha   90.00
_cell.angle_beta   90.00
_cell.angle_gamma   90.00
#
_symmetry.space_group_name_H-M   'P 1'
#
loop_
_entity.id
_entity.type
_entity.pdbx_description
1 polymer ?
#
loop_
_entity_poly.entity_id
_entity_poly.type
_entity_poly.pdbx_seq_one_letter_code
_entity_poly.pdbx_strand_id
1 'polypeptide(L)' 'MRKRGWSSEQIEEAIDRGEKFKTENMINRENPATRHVHPETGKSVVIDDITGEIIHVGGKNFKY' A
#
# COMPACT_ATOMS: atom_id res chain seq x y z
N MET A 1 -14.27 1.16 1.96
CA MET A 1 -12.95 0.60 2.32
C MET A 1 -13.05 -0.43 3.44
N ARG A 2 -13.87 -1.49 3.27
CA ARG A 2 -13.97 -2.64 4.21
C ARG A 2 -13.28 -3.89 3.66
N LYS A 3 -12.43 -3.75 2.64
CA LYS A 3 -11.73 -4.91 2.05
C LYS A 3 -10.54 -5.27 2.94
N ARG A 4 -10.55 -6.50 3.47
CA ARG A 4 -9.44 -7.15 4.21
C ARG A 4 -9.11 -6.56 5.59
N GLY A 5 -10.06 -5.90 6.25
CA GLY A 5 -9.89 -5.46 7.65
C GLY A 5 -8.87 -4.33 7.84
N TRP A 6 -8.70 -3.47 6.84
CA TRP A 6 -8.00 -2.19 6.96
C TRP A 6 -8.95 -1.12 7.52
N SER A 7 -8.47 -0.33 8.49
CA SER A 7 -9.08 0.98 8.81
C SER A 7 -8.42 2.08 8.00
N SER A 8 -9.10 3.22 7.86
CA SER A 8 -8.52 4.40 7.21
C SER A 8 -7.27 4.88 7.93
N GLU A 9 -7.27 4.89 9.26
CA GLU A 9 -6.10 5.26 10.07
C GLU A 9 -4.90 4.36 9.78
N GLN A 10 -5.09 3.05 9.67
CA GLN A 10 -3.99 2.13 9.34
C GLN A 10 -3.41 2.42 7.95
N ILE A 11 -4.24 2.81 6.98
CA ILE A 11 -3.75 3.18 5.65
C ILE A 11 -2.90 4.45 5.75
N GLU A 12 -3.37 5.47 6.46
CA GLU A 12 -2.63 6.71 6.68
C GLU A 12 -1.31 6.45 7.42
N GLU A 13 -1.32 5.64 8.48
CA GLU A 13 -0.12 5.25 9.22
C GLU A 13 0.88 4.48 8.36
N ALA A 14 0.40 3.59 7.48
CA ALA A 14 1.26 2.90 6.52
C ALA A 14 1.88 3.88 5.53
N ILE A 15 1.15 4.89 5.06
CA ILE A 15 1.66 5.88 4.10
C ILE A 15 2.71 6.78 4.74
N ASP A 16 2.43 7.28 5.95
CA ASP A 16 3.26 8.24 6.69
C ASP A 16 4.52 7.57 7.27
N ARG A 17 4.34 6.43 7.94
CA ARG A 17 5.38 5.78 8.77
C ARG A 17 5.83 4.42 8.26
N GLY A 18 5.12 3.87 7.28
CA GLY A 18 5.43 2.56 6.73
C GLY A 18 6.69 2.54 5.88
N GLU A 19 7.29 1.36 5.82
CA GLU A 19 8.45 1.13 4.97
C GLU A 19 8.03 1.14 3.49
N LYS A 20 8.77 1.90 2.67
CA LYS A 20 8.42 2.17 1.28
C LYS A 20 9.27 1.32 0.34
N PHE A 21 8.61 0.58 -0.53
CA PHE A 21 9.22 -0.23 -1.57
C PHE A 21 8.69 0.19 -2.93
N LYS A 22 9.58 0.63 -3.83
CA LYS A 22 9.19 0.91 -5.21
C LYS A 22 8.72 -0.38 -5.88
N THR A 23 7.64 -0.29 -6.64
CA THR A 23 7.05 -1.41 -7.38
C THR A 23 6.51 -0.92 -8.72
N GLU A 24 6.36 -1.83 -9.66
CA GLU A 24 5.69 -1.53 -10.93
C GLU A 24 4.18 -1.47 -10.73
N ASN A 25 3.52 -0.49 -11.36
CA ASN A 25 2.07 -0.44 -11.44
C ASN A 25 1.60 -1.35 -12.59
N MET A 26 1.06 -2.51 -12.26
CA MET A 26 0.55 -3.45 -13.27
C MET A 26 -0.83 -3.08 -13.83
N ILE A 27 -1.51 -2.08 -13.24
CA ILE A 27 -2.78 -1.54 -13.73
C ILE A 27 -2.53 -0.45 -14.77
N ASN A 28 -1.71 0.54 -14.39
CA ASN A 28 -1.24 1.59 -15.29
C ASN A 28 0.29 1.57 -15.39
N ARG A 29 0.82 0.90 -16.41
CA ARG A 29 2.26 0.68 -16.57
C ARG A 29 3.08 1.95 -16.84
N GLU A 30 2.43 3.05 -17.20
CA GLU A 30 3.11 4.33 -17.41
C GLU A 30 3.41 5.04 -16.07
N ASN A 31 2.68 4.67 -15.01
CA ASN A 31 2.83 5.28 -13.69
C ASN A 31 3.71 4.41 -12.78
N PRO A 32 4.66 4.99 -12.03
CA PRO A 32 5.30 4.29 -10.93
C PRO A 32 4.32 4.06 -9.78
N ALA A 33 4.60 3.05 -8.95
CA ALA A 33 3.86 2.80 -7.74
C ALA A 33 4.79 2.53 -6.54
N THR A 34 4.31 2.86 -5.36
CA THR A 34 5.01 2.60 -4.10
C THR A 34 4.17 1.69 -3.21
N ARG A 35 4.79 0.61 -2.73
CA ARG A 35 4.25 -0.25 -1.68
C ARG A 35 4.70 0.27 -0.32
N HIS A 36 3.73 0.59 0.53
CA HIS A 36 3.91 0.99 1.92
C HIS A 36 3.57 -0.19 2.84
N VAL A 37 4.49 -0.59 3.70
CA VAL A 37 4.29 -1.68 4.67
C VAL A 37 4.12 -1.07 6.06
N HIS A 38 2.95 -1.28 6.65
CA HIS A 38 2.62 -0.81 7.99
C HIS A 38 3.55 -1.45 9.04
N PRO A 39 4.20 -0.65 9.90
CA PRO A 39 5.24 -1.15 10.79
C PRO A 39 4.71 -2.11 11.86
N GLU A 40 3.56 -1.81 12.47
CA GLU A 40 2.99 -2.64 13.55
C GLU A 40 2.21 -3.86 13.04
N THR A 41 1.42 -3.67 11.99
CA THR A 41 0.51 -4.72 11.52
C THR A 41 1.13 -5.60 10.44
N GLY A 42 2.23 -5.18 9.81
CA GLY A 42 2.85 -5.87 8.69
C GLY A 42 1.94 -5.99 7.47
N LYS A 43 0.85 -5.23 7.40
CA LYS A 43 -0.02 -5.15 6.22
C LYS A 43 0.61 -4.20 5.21
N SER A 44 0.34 -4.37 3.92
CA SER A 44 0.87 -3.49 2.87
C SER A 44 -0.21 -2.83 2.02
N VAL A 45 0.02 -1.59 1.59
CA VAL A 45 -0.80 -0.87 0.63
C VAL A 45 0.07 -0.43 -0.53
N VAL A 46 -0.39 -0.59 -1.77
CA VAL A 46 0.31 -0.13 -2.97
C VAL A 46 -0.46 1.04 -3.55
N ILE A 47 0.25 2.12 -3.82
CA ILE A 47 -0.28 3.40 -4.25
C ILE A 47 0.39 3.79 -5.56
N ASP A 48 -0.41 4.28 -6.49
CA ASP A 48 0.09 4.94 -7.70
C ASP A 48 0.69 6.31 -7.33
N ASP A 49 1.95 6.53 -7.68
CA ASP A 49 2.68 7.74 -7.25
C ASP A 49 2.22 9.01 -7.99
N ILE A 50 1.49 8.87 -9.11
CA ILE A 50 0.99 9.98 -9.93
C ILE A 50 -0.43 10.36 -9.53
N THR A 51 -1.33 9.38 -9.40
CA THR A 51 -2.74 9.62 -9.08
C THR A 51 -3.03 9.62 -7.59
N GLY A 52 -2.14 9.03 -6.77
CA GLY A 52 -2.37 8.80 -5.35
C GLY A 52 -3.40 7.71 -5.06
N GLU A 53 -3.84 6.97 -6.08
CA GLU A 53 -4.85 5.93 -5.92
C GLU A 53 -4.26 4.67 -5.29
N ILE A 54 -5.02 4.07 -4.37
CA ILE A 54 -4.69 2.77 -3.81
C ILE A 54 -5.04 1.68 -4.82
N ILE A 55 -4.01 1.10 -5.44
CA ILE A 55 -4.15 0.07 -6.46
C ILE A 55 -4.12 -1.35 -5.87
N HIS A 56 -3.59 -1.54 -4.66
CA HIS A 56 -3.60 -2.84 -3.98
C HIS A 56 -3.59 -2.71 -2.45
N VAL A 57 -4.28 -3.62 -1.75
CA VAL A 57 -4.20 -3.77 -0.28
C VAL A 57 -3.89 -5.22 0.10
N GLY A 58 -2.70 -5.45 0.66
CA GLY A 58 -2.23 -6.73 1.20
C GLY A 58 -2.78 -7.03 2.59
N GLY A 59 -2.76 -8.31 2.97
CA GLY A 59 -3.14 -8.78 4.32
C GLY A 59 -1.97 -8.69 5.32
N LYS A 60 -2.25 -9.06 6.59
CA LYS A 60 -1.24 -9.12 7.66
C LYS A 60 -0.13 -10.11 7.31
N ASN A 61 1.13 -9.72 7.54
CA ASN A 61 2.33 -10.54 7.36
C ASN A 61 2.51 -11.09 5.94
N PHE A 62 2.11 -10.33 4.91
CA PHE A 62 2.29 -10.78 3.54
C PHE A 62 3.77 -10.75 3.17
N LYS A 63 4.42 -11.93 3.18
CA LYS A 63 5.76 -12.13 2.63
C LYS A 63 5.62 -12.25 1.11
N TYR A 64 6.29 -11.35 0.39
CA TYR A 64 6.52 -11.50 -1.05
C TYR A 64 7.92 -12.05 -1.24
#